data_AF-A0A7J6CQZ9-F1
#
_entry.id   AF-A0A7J6CQZ9-F1
#
_cell.length_a   1.000
_cell.length_b   1.000
_cell.length_c   1.000
_cell.angle_alpha   90.00
_cell.angle_beta   90.00
_cell.angle_gamma   90.00
#
_symmetry.space_group_name_H-M   'P 1'
#
loop_
_entity.id
_entity.type
_entity.pdbx_description
1 polymer ?
#
loop_
_entity_poly.entity_id
_entity_poly.type
_entity_poly.pdbx_seq_one_letter_code
_entity_poly.pdbx_strand_id
1 'polypeptide(L)'
;MESGKRTRLFDGLLVGDRGYACQRFLLTPYPDPQTRPQNRFSVALSKTRVKIEMTFGILKARFNCLRRLRVSPERASQIVAACAILHNIATIRKEQAPPLNQLLPDEIDPITLDHPAGTAVRDAITIQYFT
;
A
#
# COMPACT_ATOMS: atom_id res chain seq x y z
N MET A 1 -1.32 25.27 -28.07
CA MET A 1 -1.10 23.84 -27.81
C MET A 1 -0.13 23.75 -26.65
N GLU A 2 -0.59 23.26 -25.50
CA GLU A 2 0.15 22.62 -24.40
C GLU A 2 -0.75 22.67 -23.17
N SER A 3 -1.63 21.67 -23.08
CA SER A 3 -2.45 21.45 -21.90
C SER A 3 -1.54 20.88 -20.82
N GLY A 4 -1.01 21.75 -19.96
CA GLY A 4 -0.25 21.37 -18.76
C GLY A 4 -1.10 20.45 -17.88
N LYS A 5 -0.78 19.16 -17.89
CA LYS A 5 -1.35 18.19 -16.95
C LYS A 5 -0.93 18.61 -15.56
N ARG A 6 -1.86 19.16 -14.77
CA ARG A 6 -1.71 19.32 -13.32
C ARG A 6 -1.61 17.92 -12.70
N THR A 7 -0.41 17.38 -12.61
CA THR A 7 -0.13 16.27 -11.70
C THR A 7 -0.37 16.81 -10.30
N ARG A 8 -1.46 16.40 -9.63
CA ARG A 8 -1.61 16.65 -8.20
C ARG A 8 -0.49 15.85 -7.52
N LEU A 9 0.64 16.49 -7.25
CA LEU A 9 1.65 15.94 -6.35
C LEU A 9 1.01 15.93 -4.96
N PHE A 10 0.80 14.73 -4.44
CA PHE A 10 0.38 14.59 -3.05
C PHE A 10 1.56 15.02 -2.17
N ASP A 11 1.36 16.01 -1.30
CA ASP A 11 2.32 16.36 -0.25
C ASP A 11 2.23 15.30 0.85
N GLY A 12 2.95 14.19 0.68
CA GLY A 12 2.90 13.07 1.60
C GLY A 12 3.97 12.01 1.35
N LEU A 13 4.16 11.15 2.35
CA LEU A 13 5.03 9.98 2.26
C LEU A 13 4.19 8.75 1.94
N LEU A 14 4.72 7.88 1.11
CA LEU A 14 4.16 6.56 0.88
C LEU A 14 4.51 5.64 2.05
N VAL A 15 3.61 4.69 2.30
CA VAL A 15 3.80 3.63 3.28
C VAL A 15 3.90 2.31 2.53
N GLY A 16 5.02 1.62 2.70
CA GLY A 16 5.30 0.33 2.12
C GLY A 16 5.30 -0.79 3.15
N ASP A 17 5.38 -2.02 2.66
CA ASP A 17 5.64 -3.20 3.48
C ASP A 17 7.13 -3.52 3.59
N ARG A 18 7.46 -4.68 4.16
CA ARG A 18 8.84 -5.14 4.34
C ARG A 18 9.53 -5.60 3.03
N GLY A 19 8.77 -5.75 1.94
CA GLY A 19 9.32 -6.07 0.62
C GLY A 19 9.95 -4.88 -0.09
N TYR A 20 9.70 -3.65 0.40
CA TYR A 20 10.29 -2.45 -0.16
C TYR A 20 11.43 -1.92 0.71
N ALA A 21 12.41 -1.28 0.05
CA ALA A 21 13.44 -0.51 0.73
C ALA A 21 12.83 0.77 1.29
N CYS A 22 13.26 1.16 2.48
CA CYS A 22 12.96 2.48 3.02
C CYS A 22 13.64 3.55 2.16
N GLN A 23 12.84 4.44 1.58
CA GLN A 23 13.28 5.56 0.74
C GLN A 23 12.83 6.89 1.35
N ARG A 24 13.36 8.00 0.85
CA ARG A 24 12.96 9.36 1.28
C ARG A 24 11.46 9.63 1.13
N PHE A 25 10.81 8.92 0.21
CA PHE A 25 9.39 9.06 -0.10
C PHE A 25 8.56 7.81 0.28
N LEU A 26 9.19 6.73 0.77
CA LEU A 26 8.53 5.45 1.07
C LEU A 26 9.02 4.91 2.42
N LEU A 27 8.16 4.94 3.42
CA LEU A 27 8.46 4.43 4.75
C LEU A 27 8.02 2.98 4.89
N THR A 28 8.90 2.15 5.43
CA THR A 28 8.66 0.72 5.66
C THR A 28 8.90 0.37 7.14
N PRO A 29 8.30 -0.71 7.66
CA PRO A 29 8.46 -1.10 9.06
C PRO A 29 9.94 -1.32 9.40
N TYR A 30 10.31 -1.13 10.68
CA TYR A 30 11.64 -1.53 11.11
C TYR A 30 11.81 -3.06 10.94
N PRO A 31 12.90 -3.53 10.32
CA PRO A 31 13.18 -4.97 10.23
C PRO A 31 13.28 -5.61 11.61
N ASP A 32 13.91 -4.89 12.54
CA ASP A 32 14.14 -5.31 13.92
C ASP A 32 13.96 -4.11 14.89
N PRO A 33 12.73 -3.86 15.39
CA PRO A 33 12.43 -2.73 16.25
C PRO A 33 12.91 -2.95 17.69
N GLN A 34 13.95 -2.23 18.09
CA GLN A 34 14.62 -2.34 19.40
C GLN A 34 14.04 -1.39 20.46
N THR A 35 13.37 -0.33 20.06
CA THR A 35 12.83 0.68 20.99
C THR A 35 11.31 0.71 21.01
N ARG A 36 10.73 1.24 22.09
CA ARG A 36 9.26 1.39 22.20
C ARG A 36 8.66 2.25 21.07
N PRO A 37 9.28 3.38 20.66
CA PRO A 37 8.78 4.15 19.52
C PRO A 37 8.83 3.39 18.19
N GLN A 38 9.92 2.67 17.92
CA GLN A 38 10.04 1.83 16.70
C GLN A 38 8.96 0.74 16.65
N ASN A 39 8.65 0.13 17.81
CA ASN A 39 7.56 -0.82 17.93
C ASN A 39 6.19 -0.17 17.67
N ARG A 40 5.92 1.00 18.25
CA ARG A 40 4.67 1.74 18.02
C ARG A 40 4.49 2.13 16.55
N PHE A 41 5.55 2.63 15.90
CA PHE A 41 5.55 2.93 14.47
C PHE A 41 5.25 1.68 13.63
N SER A 42 5.97 0.58 13.88
CA SER A 42 5.81 -0.66 13.10
C SER A 42 4.42 -1.29 13.29
N VAL A 43 3.85 -1.22 14.49
CA VAL A 43 2.47 -1.64 14.78
C VAL A 43 1.45 -0.76 14.04
N ALA A 44 1.64 0.56 14.03
CA ALA A 44 0.76 1.47 13.31
C ALA A 44 0.77 1.19 11.81
N LEU A 45 1.96 1.00 11.23
CA LEU A 45 2.12 0.64 9.82
C LEU A 45 1.43 -0.69 9.50
N SER A 46 1.62 -1.69 10.35
CA SER A 46 1.01 -3.01 10.19
C SER A 46 -0.52 -2.95 10.24
N LYS A 47 -1.09 -2.15 11.16
CA LYS A 47 -2.55 -1.93 11.24
C LYS A 47 -3.11 -1.29 9.97
N THR A 48 -2.41 -0.31 9.40
CA THR A 48 -2.80 0.32 8.13
C THR A 48 -2.76 -0.69 6.99
N ARG A 49 -1.71 -1.53 6.93
CA ARG A 49 -1.56 -2.57 5.92
C ARG A 49 -2.68 -3.60 5.94
N VAL A 50 -3.13 -4.04 7.12
CA VAL A 50 -4.25 -4.98 7.23
C VAL A 50 -5.48 -4.45 6.48
N LYS A 51 -5.78 -3.15 6.57
CA LYS A 51 -6.90 -2.56 5.84
C LYS A 51 -6.69 -2.58 4.33
N ILE A 52 -5.48 -2.25 3.86
CA ILE A 52 -5.13 -2.26 2.43
C ILE A 52 -5.21 -3.68 1.86
N GLU A 53 -4.64 -4.67 2.55
CA GLU A 53 -4.66 -6.08 2.16
C GLU A 53 -6.08 -6.63 2.11
N MET A 54 -6.92 -6.30 3.11
CA MET A 54 -8.34 -6.65 3.07
C MET A 54 -9.04 -6.03 1.86
N THR A 55 -8.80 -4.74 1.56
CA THR A 55 -9.39 -4.09 0.39
C THR A 55 -8.95 -4.73 -0.92
N PHE A 56 -7.65 -5.01 -1.10
CA PHE A 56 -7.17 -5.72 -2.29
C PHE A 56 -7.74 -7.13 -2.39
N GLY A 57 -7.92 -7.80 -1.26
CA GLY A 57 -8.56 -9.09 -1.23
C GLY A 57 -10.02 -9.06 -1.70
N ILE A 58 -10.80 -8.08 -1.23
CA ILE A 58 -12.18 -7.87 -1.68
C ILE A 58 -12.21 -7.55 -3.17
N LEU A 59 -11.29 -6.71 -3.66
CA LEU A 59 -11.21 -6.37 -5.08
C LEU A 59 -10.88 -7.60 -5.93
N LYS A 60 -9.86 -8.39 -5.56
CA LYS A 60 -9.47 -9.62 -6.27
C LYS A 60 -10.60 -10.68 -6.25
N ALA A 61 -11.35 -10.77 -5.15
CA ALA A 61 -12.49 -11.68 -5.02
C ALA A 61 -13.72 -11.22 -5.83
N ARG A 62 -13.98 -9.91 -5.89
CA ARG A 62 -15.10 -9.34 -6.65
C ARG A 62 -14.81 -9.34 -8.16
N PHE A 63 -13.57 -9.06 -8.53
CA PHE A 63 -13.14 -8.91 -9.92
C PHE A 63 -12.02 -9.92 -10.23
N ASN A 64 -12.42 -11.10 -10.68
CA ASN A 64 -11.49 -12.19 -11.01
C ASN A 64 -10.41 -11.81 -12.05
N CYS A 65 -10.63 -10.77 -12.87
CA CYS A 65 -9.63 -10.25 -13.79
C CYS A 65 -8.36 -9.75 -13.10
N LEU A 66 -8.41 -9.42 -11.80
CA LEU A 66 -7.25 -8.95 -11.02
C LEU A 66 -6.34 -10.08 -10.53
N ARG A 67 -6.76 -11.36 -10.55
CA ARG A 67 -5.96 -12.46 -9.98
C ARG A 67 -4.75 -12.87 -10.82
N ARG A 68 -4.82 -12.69 -12.15
CA ARG A 68 -3.77 -13.08 -13.10
C ARG A 68 -3.71 -12.10 -14.26
N LEU A 69 -3.57 -10.83 -13.94
CA LEU A 69 -3.61 -9.75 -14.91
C LEU A 69 -2.33 -9.77 -15.77
N ARG A 70 -2.43 -10.25 -17.01
CA ARG A 70 -1.32 -10.37 -17.97
C ARG A 70 -1.40 -9.31 -19.06
N VAL A 71 -1.27 -8.04 -18.66
CA VAL A 71 -1.25 -6.88 -19.57
C VAL A 71 -0.10 -5.95 -19.18
N SER A 72 0.17 -4.93 -20.00
CA SER A 72 1.19 -3.93 -19.66
C SER A 72 0.85 -3.19 -18.35
N PRO A 73 1.84 -2.68 -17.59
CA PRO A 73 1.58 -1.93 -16.36
C PRO A 73 0.60 -0.76 -16.53
N GLU A 74 0.67 -0.06 -17.66
CA GLU A 74 -0.22 1.06 -17.99
C GLU A 74 -1.67 0.59 -18.18
N ARG A 75 -1.86 -0.58 -18.79
CA ARG A 75 -3.19 -1.17 -18.94
C ARG A 75 -3.68 -1.76 -17.62
N ALA A 76 -2.79 -2.34 -16.84
CA ALA A 76 -3.09 -2.88 -15.52
C ALA A 76 -3.60 -1.79 -14.58
N SER A 77 -2.93 -0.62 -14.55
CA SER A 77 -3.35 0.51 -13.71
C SER A 77 -4.75 1.02 -14.08
N GLN A 78 -5.09 1.06 -15.38
CA GLN A 78 -6.43 1.43 -15.84
C GLN A 78 -7.49 0.42 -15.39
N ILE A 79 -7.20 -0.88 -15.48
CA ILE A 79 -8.11 -1.95 -15.04
C ILE A 79 -8.33 -1.88 -13.53
N VAL A 80 -7.26 -1.71 -12.75
CA VAL A 80 -7.34 -1.56 -11.28
C VAL A 80 -8.17 -0.34 -10.91
N ALA A 81 -7.97 0.81 -11.58
CA ALA A 81 -8.76 2.01 -11.35
C ALA A 81 -10.24 1.79 -11.66
N ALA A 82 -10.56 1.13 -12.79
CA ALA A 82 -11.94 0.79 -13.13
C ALA A 82 -12.59 -0.14 -12.09
N CYS A 83 -11.88 -1.17 -11.63
CA CYS A 83 -12.34 -2.05 -10.55
C CYS A 83 -12.60 -1.29 -9.24
N ALA A 84 -11.74 -0.33 -8.87
CA ALA A 84 -11.94 0.50 -7.69
C ALA A 84 -13.19 1.39 -7.81
N ILE A 85 -13.42 1.99 -8.98
CA ILE A 85 -14.63 2.79 -9.24
C ILE A 85 -15.88 1.91 -9.14
N LEU A 86 -15.87 0.75 -9.78
CA LEU A 86 -16.99 -0.21 -9.72
C LEU A 86 -17.23 -0.72 -8.29
N HIS A 87 -16.17 -0.95 -7.52
CA HIS A 87 -16.28 -1.30 -6.11
C HIS A 87 -16.96 -0.21 -5.30
N ASN A 88 -16.59 1.05 -5.51
CA ASN A 88 -17.23 2.19 -4.82
C ASN A 88 -18.73 2.28 -5.15
N ILE A 89 -19.10 2.08 -6.41
CA ILE A 89 -20.51 2.03 -6.84
C ILE A 89 -21.26 0.91 -6.12
N ALA A 90 -20.68 -0.31 -6.08
CA ALA A 90 -21.26 -1.45 -5.38
C ALA A 90 -21.45 -1.19 -3.88
N THR A 91 -20.46 -0.55 -3.24
CA THR A 91 -20.52 -0.15 -1.82
C THR A 91 -21.62 0.87 -1.56
N ILE A 92 -21.78 1.89 -2.41
CA ILE A 92 -22.87 2.89 -2.33
C ILE A 92 -24.23 2.21 -2.47
N ARG A 93 -24.32 1.21 -3.36
CA ARG A 93 -25.53 0.39 -3.56
C ARG A 93 -25.76 -0.67 -2.48
N LYS A 94 -24.88 -0.76 -1.47
CA LYS A 94 -24.93 -1.74 -0.37
C LYS A 94 -24.95 -3.20 -0.88
N GLU A 95 -24.29 -3.47 -2.00
CA GLU A 95 -24.09 -4.84 -2.46
C GLU A 95 -23.21 -5.61 -1.47
N GLN A 96 -23.53 -6.89 -1.25
CA GLN A 96 -22.73 -7.73 -0.37
C GLN A 96 -21.29 -7.87 -0.91
N ALA A 97 -20.31 -7.74 -0.03
CA ALA A 97 -18.92 -8.02 -0.36
C ALA A 97 -18.70 -9.53 -0.47
N PRO A 98 -17.87 -10.00 -1.41
CA PRO A 98 -17.49 -11.40 -1.47
C PRO A 98 -16.76 -11.84 -0.19
N PRO A 99 -16.92 -13.09 0.26
CA PRO A 99 -16.21 -13.61 1.41
C PRO A 99 -14.70 -13.65 1.14
N LEU A 100 -13.89 -13.26 2.14
CA LEU A 100 -12.43 -13.15 2.03
C LEU A 100 -11.68 -14.49 2.22
N ASN A 101 -12.38 -15.62 2.24
CA ASN A 101 -11.88 -16.92 2.69
C ASN A 101 -10.78 -17.55 1.78
N GLN A 102 -10.27 -16.84 0.78
CA GLN A 102 -9.33 -17.37 -0.23
C GLN A 102 -8.14 -16.45 -0.56
N LEU A 103 -7.78 -15.53 0.33
CA LEU A 103 -6.59 -14.72 0.11
C LEU A 103 -5.35 -15.53 0.48
N LEU A 104 -4.61 -15.95 -0.54
CA LEU A 104 -3.23 -16.35 -0.35
C LEU A 104 -2.45 -15.11 0.13
N PRO A 105 -1.49 -15.28 1.06
CA PRO A 105 -0.53 -14.22 1.35
C PRO A 105 0.10 -13.76 0.03
N ASP A 106 0.23 -12.45 -0.17
CA ASP A 106 1.00 -11.96 -1.31
C ASP A 106 2.45 -12.47 -1.16
N GLU A 107 3.02 -13.03 -2.24
CA GLU A 107 4.44 -13.39 -2.27
C GLU A 107 5.26 -12.11 -2.21
N ILE A 108 6.10 -11.97 -1.17
CA ILE A 108 6.97 -10.80 -0.99
C ILE A 108 8.33 -11.15 -1.58
N ASP A 109 8.71 -10.43 -2.63
CA ASP A 109 10.04 -10.50 -3.24
C ASP A 109 11.15 -10.07 -2.25
N PRO A 110 12.40 -10.52 -2.44
CA PRO A 110 13.48 -10.35 -1.47
C PRO A 110 13.81 -8.88 -1.15
N ILE A 111 14.31 -8.70 0.06
CA ILE A 111 14.64 -7.42 0.70
C ILE A 111 15.57 -6.58 -0.19
N THR A 112 15.09 -5.42 -0.62
CA THR A 112 15.93 -4.36 -1.17
C THR A 112 16.60 -3.56 -0.05
N LEU A 113 17.87 -3.16 -0.24
CA LEU A 113 18.64 -2.43 0.77
C LEU A 113 18.05 -1.03 1.01
N ASP A 114 17.84 -0.68 2.29
CA ASP A 114 17.34 0.63 2.71
C ASP A 114 18.28 1.77 2.28
N HIS A 115 17.71 2.92 1.89
CA HIS A 115 18.47 4.13 1.61
C HIS A 115 18.72 4.90 2.92
N PRO A 116 19.97 5.32 3.26
CA PRO A 116 20.28 5.99 4.53
C PRO A 116 19.45 7.25 4.81
N ALA A 117 19.17 8.04 3.77
CA ALA A 117 18.27 9.18 3.92
C ALA A 117 16.79 8.79 4.18
N GLY A 118 16.33 7.63 3.71
CA GLY A 118 14.99 7.12 4.01
C GLY A 118 14.88 6.68 5.47
N THR A 119 15.88 5.95 5.96
CA THR A 119 15.92 5.53 7.37
C THR A 119 15.97 6.73 8.33
N ALA A 120 16.75 7.77 8.00
CA ALA A 120 16.78 9.00 8.79
C ALA A 120 15.40 9.71 8.86
N VAL A 121 14.66 9.76 7.75
CA VAL A 121 13.28 10.32 7.73
C VAL A 121 12.34 9.47 8.59
N ARG A 122 12.43 8.13 8.47
CA ARG A 122 11.65 7.21 9.31
C ARG A 122 11.94 7.41 10.80
N ASP A 123 13.21 7.52 11.17
CA ASP A 123 13.64 7.72 12.55
C ASP A 123 13.14 9.04 13.12
N ALA A 124 13.24 10.13 12.35
CA ALA A 124 12.71 11.43 12.75
C ALA A 124 11.20 11.38 13.02
N ILE A 125 10.41 10.79 12.10
CA ILE A 125 8.96 10.62 12.27
C ILE A 125 8.64 9.74 13.47
N THR A 126 9.38 8.65 13.65
CA THR A 126 9.18 7.70 14.74
C THR A 126 9.40 8.38 16.09
N ILE A 127 10.46 9.16 16.23
CA ILE A 127 10.77 9.89 17.46
C ILE A 127 9.73 11.00 17.69
N GLN A 128 9.29 11.70 16.65
CA GLN A 128 8.40 12.84 16.79
C GLN A 128 6.96 12.44 17.13
N TYR A 129 6.46 11.33 16.57
CA TYR A 129 5.03 11.00 16.62
C TYR A 129 4.68 9.69 17.33
N PHE A 130 5.67 8.86 17.68
CA PHE A 130 5.43 7.51 18.22
C PHE A 130 6.06 7.24 19.59
N THR A 131 6.43 8.28 20.36
CA THR A 131 6.88 8.19 21.77
C THR A 131 5.84 7.53 22.66
#